data_AF-A0A1H3YRS0-F1
#
_entry.id   AF-A0A1H3YRS0-F1
#
_cell.length_a   1.000
_cell.length_b   1.000
_cell.length_c   1.000
_cell.angle_alpha   90.00
_cell.angle_beta   90.00
_cell.angle_gamma   90.00
#
_symmetry.space_group_name_H-M   'P 1'
#
loop_
_entity.id
_entity.type
_entity.pdbx_description
1 polymer ?
#
loop_
_entity_poly.entity_id
_entity_poly.type
_entity_poly.pdbx_seq_one_letter_code
_entity_poly.pdbx_strand_id
1 'polypeptide(L)'
;MLFHTSGFAAFFLCAFAAAWATRGRPTLHLWTLTAASFVFYAAWDWRFAFLLLGSGLFNWAAALALERREGRARRAVVAGAVAANLGVLATFKYFDFFAEGLNALLRAAGFEGGMPYAGLILPVGVSFFTFQGLSYVVDVHRREIAASRPAVEVLLYLSLFPQLVAGPIVRASALLPQIRARLTPAPGPERVAAGFAAVMILSGLFKKLVLANYIAADLVDEAFFDPSFYGAADLWLAAYGYSVQIYCDFSGYSDMAIGLAALLGFAIPKNFDQPFRAASMREFWRRWHISLSTWLRDYLYKPMGGSHGRAGRTARNLFLTMLLGGLWHGAAWTFVLWGALHGALLVAERALARAAPPMPSGRAGRAAAIFVTFHLVVLTFVLFRSESLPLFWDFLAGLTRWEQPPELAGGFVAGLIALGVALHFTPPEAPERAARALSAPPWPALGLVAGLLLALIGFLAPAEVTPFIYFQF
;
A
#
# COMPACT_ATOMS: atom_id res chain seq x y z
N MET A 1 2.04 0.84 17.01
CA MET A 1 1.37 2.15 17.15
C MET A 1 0.81 2.57 15.79
N LEU A 2 -0.45 3.05 15.72
CA LEU A 2 -1.13 3.44 14.49
C LEU A 2 -1.15 4.97 14.32
N PHE A 3 -1.05 5.49 13.09
CA PHE A 3 -0.89 6.94 12.86
C PHE A 3 -2.05 7.82 13.36
N HIS A 4 -3.25 7.27 13.47
CA HIS A 4 -4.42 8.01 13.94
C HIS A 4 -4.59 7.98 15.47
N THR A 5 -3.68 7.33 16.23
CA THR A 5 -3.81 7.23 17.68
C THR A 5 -3.05 8.32 18.41
N SER A 6 -3.54 8.71 19.59
CA SER A 6 -2.88 9.64 20.50
C SER A 6 -1.47 9.17 20.90
N GLY A 7 -1.30 7.85 21.10
CA GLY A 7 0.00 7.25 21.39
C GLY A 7 1.03 7.49 20.28
N PHE A 8 0.62 7.38 19.01
CA PHE A 8 1.50 7.74 17.90
C PHE A 8 1.77 9.24 17.84
N ALA A 9 0.76 10.09 18.06
CA ALA A 9 0.95 11.54 18.07
C ALA A 9 2.01 11.96 19.11
N ALA A 10 1.93 11.44 20.33
CA ALA A 10 2.91 11.69 21.38
C ALA A 10 4.32 11.19 20.98
N PHE A 11 4.42 9.96 20.46
CA PHE A 11 5.68 9.43 19.92
C PHE A 11 6.25 10.34 18.83
N PHE A 12 5.43 10.74 17.86
CA PHE A 12 5.87 11.54 16.72
C PHE A 12 6.36 12.92 17.14
N LEU A 13 5.69 13.58 18.09
CA LEU A 13 6.14 14.87 18.63
C LEU A 13 7.53 14.74 19.28
N CYS A 14 7.74 13.70 20.09
CA CYS A 14 9.05 13.41 20.68
C CYS A 14 10.12 13.12 19.62
N ALA A 15 9.80 12.26 18.64
CA ALA A 15 10.72 11.90 17.56
C ALA A 15 11.07 13.11 16.68
N PHE A 16 10.08 13.95 16.36
CA PHE A 16 10.26 15.18 15.58
C PHE A 16 11.11 16.19 16.35
N ALA A 17 10.83 16.42 17.64
CA ALA A 17 11.62 17.32 18.48
C ALA A 17 13.08 16.85 18.59
N ALA A 18 13.32 15.53 18.76
CA ALA A 18 14.66 14.95 18.80
C ALA A 18 15.38 15.09 17.44
N ALA A 19 14.69 14.79 16.33
CA ALA A 19 15.22 14.96 14.99
C ALA A 19 15.56 16.44 14.71
N TRP A 20 14.71 17.36 15.15
CA TRP A 20 14.93 18.79 15.03
C TRP A 20 16.13 19.25 15.86
N ALA A 21 16.25 18.82 17.12
CA ALA A 21 17.36 19.18 18.01
C ALA A 21 18.72 18.69 17.46
N THR A 22 18.73 17.55 16.78
CA THR A 22 19.94 16.92 16.25
C THR A 22 20.29 17.34 14.83
N ARG A 23 19.45 18.15 14.15
CA ARG A 23 19.60 18.53 12.73
C ARG A 23 20.95 19.16 12.36
N GLY A 24 21.62 19.84 13.30
CA GLY A 24 22.94 20.44 13.10
C GLY A 24 24.11 19.45 13.23
N ARG A 25 23.84 18.20 13.61
CA ARG A 25 24.84 17.14 13.84
C ARG A 25 24.49 15.92 12.97
N PRO A 26 24.91 15.89 11.69
CA PRO A 26 24.63 14.85 10.70
C PRO A 26 24.55 13.41 11.22
N THR A 27 25.62 12.93 11.85
CA THR A 27 25.71 11.55 12.36
C THR A 27 24.70 11.29 13.48
N LEU A 28 24.56 12.23 14.41
CA LEU A 28 23.60 12.10 15.51
C LEU A 28 22.16 12.16 14.99
N HIS A 29 21.87 13.00 14.00
CA HIS A 29 20.57 13.09 13.35
C HIS A 29 20.18 11.76 12.68
N LEU A 30 21.11 11.16 11.93
CA LEU A 30 20.93 9.86 11.29
C LEU A 30 20.63 8.76 12.32
N TRP A 31 21.38 8.69 13.42
CA TRP A 31 21.10 7.74 14.48
C TRP A 31 19.79 8.01 15.22
N THR A 32 19.42 9.29 15.41
CA THR A 32 18.16 9.67 16.05
C THR A 32 16.96 9.18 15.25
N LEU A 33 16.97 9.39 13.92
CA LEU A 33 15.90 8.94 13.04
C LEU A 33 15.83 7.40 12.97
N THR A 34 16.99 6.73 12.91
CA THR A 34 17.06 5.25 12.93
C THR A 34 16.52 4.71 14.26
N ALA A 35 16.96 5.23 15.39
CA ALA A 35 16.52 4.80 16.70
C ALA A 35 15.01 5.02 16.90
N ALA A 36 14.49 6.21 16.55
CA ALA A 36 13.05 6.48 16.59
C ALA A 36 12.26 5.49 15.72
N SER A 37 12.78 5.16 14.53
CA SER A 37 12.16 4.21 13.61
C SER A 37 12.13 2.77 14.16
N PHE A 38 13.21 2.33 14.79
CA PHE A 38 13.26 1.02 15.45
C PHE A 38 12.37 0.97 16.70
N VAL A 39 12.32 2.04 17.49
CA VAL A 39 11.39 2.15 18.64
C VAL A 39 9.94 2.06 18.17
N PHE A 40 9.58 2.77 17.10
CA PHE A 40 8.24 2.70 16.52
C PHE A 40 7.86 1.27 16.12
N TYR A 41 8.78 0.56 15.47
CA TYR A 41 8.55 -0.81 15.04
C TYR A 41 8.48 -1.79 16.21
N ALA A 42 9.40 -1.67 17.17
CA ALA A 42 9.46 -2.51 18.37
C ALA A 42 8.25 -2.32 19.30
N ALA A 43 7.57 -1.18 19.22
CA ALA A 43 6.35 -0.93 19.97
C ALA A 43 5.15 -1.80 19.53
N TRP A 44 5.22 -2.43 18.35
CA TRP A 44 4.28 -3.51 18.01
C TRP A 44 4.77 -4.84 18.61
N ASP A 45 6.00 -5.24 18.29
CA ASP A 45 6.66 -6.38 18.91
C ASP A 45 8.19 -6.28 18.73
N TRP A 46 8.90 -6.20 19.85
CA TRP A 46 10.35 -5.98 19.89
C TRP A 46 11.15 -7.14 19.28
N ARG A 47 10.63 -8.37 19.26
CA ARG A 47 11.32 -9.55 18.71
C ARG A 47 11.56 -9.39 17.21
N PHE A 48 10.59 -8.82 16.50
CA PHE A 48 10.70 -8.62 15.06
C PHE A 48 11.60 -7.45 14.69
N ALA A 49 11.97 -6.56 15.63
CA ALA A 49 12.98 -5.54 15.38
C ALA A 49 14.34 -6.18 15.04
N PHE A 50 14.65 -7.37 15.60
CA PHE A 50 15.83 -8.13 15.21
C PHE A 50 15.74 -8.71 13.81
N LEU A 51 14.54 -9.10 13.36
CA LEU A 51 14.31 -9.53 11.98
C LEU A 51 14.54 -8.36 11.00
N LEU A 52 14.03 -7.17 11.31
CA LEU A 52 14.26 -5.96 10.51
C LEU A 52 15.74 -5.58 10.46
N LEU A 53 16.42 -5.59 11.62
CA LEU A 53 17.86 -5.34 11.72
C LEU A 53 18.66 -6.37 10.90
N GLY A 54 18.39 -7.67 11.09
CA GLY A 54 19.06 -8.76 10.40
C GLY A 54 18.85 -8.69 8.89
N SER A 55 17.61 -8.45 8.43
CA SER A 55 17.29 -8.25 7.02
C SER A 55 18.05 -7.05 6.44
N GLY A 56 18.11 -5.93 7.16
CA GLY A 56 18.83 -4.74 6.71
C GLY A 56 20.34 -4.94 6.63
N LEU A 57 20.95 -5.56 7.65
CA LEU A 57 22.39 -5.87 7.65
C LEU A 57 22.74 -6.88 6.55
N PHE A 58 21.90 -7.89 6.33
CA PHE A 58 22.09 -8.86 5.27
C PHE A 58 22.05 -8.21 3.88
N ASN A 59 21.02 -7.40 3.60
CA ASN A 59 20.91 -6.69 2.33
C ASN A 59 22.05 -5.66 2.13
N TRP A 60 22.49 -5.01 3.20
CA TRP A 60 23.68 -4.14 3.19
C TRP A 60 24.96 -4.92 2.83
N ALA A 61 25.21 -6.05 3.48
CA ALA A 61 26.38 -6.89 3.22
C ALA A 61 26.36 -7.47 1.79
N ALA A 62 25.19 -7.92 1.31
CA ALA A 62 25.01 -8.39 -0.06
C ALA A 62 25.33 -7.28 -1.08
N ALA A 63 24.86 -6.06 -0.85
CA ALA A 63 25.16 -4.91 -1.71
C ALA A 63 26.66 -4.57 -1.75
N LEU A 64 27.36 -4.61 -0.62
CA LEU A 64 28.82 -4.43 -0.59
C LEU A 64 29.57 -5.57 -1.30
N ALA A 65 29.09 -6.80 -1.16
CA ALA A 65 29.66 -7.95 -1.85
C ALA A 65 29.49 -7.82 -3.38
N LEU A 66 28.38 -7.26 -3.86
CA LEU A 66 28.15 -7.04 -5.29
C LEU A 66 29.22 -6.15 -5.91
N GLU A 67 29.63 -5.06 -5.25
CA GLU A 67 30.62 -4.14 -5.80
C GLU A 67 32.00 -4.76 -6.02
N ARG A 68 32.34 -5.81 -5.26
CA ARG A 68 33.63 -6.52 -5.38
C ARG A 68 33.60 -7.69 -6.36
N ARG A 69 32.46 -7.96 -7.00
CA ARG A 69 32.24 -9.18 -7.80
C ARG A 69 31.66 -8.85 -9.17
N GLU A 70 32.09 -9.62 -10.17
CA GLU A 70 31.59 -9.53 -11.54
C GLU A 70 31.08 -10.88 -12.05
N GLY A 71 30.48 -10.88 -13.25
CA GLY A 71 30.04 -12.09 -13.96
C GLY A 71 29.12 -13.01 -13.13
N ARG A 72 29.47 -14.30 -13.10
CA ARG A 72 28.68 -15.35 -12.42
C ARG A 72 28.62 -15.15 -10.90
N ALA A 73 29.71 -14.73 -10.26
CA ALA A 73 29.75 -14.48 -8.83
C ALA A 73 28.78 -13.35 -8.42
N ARG A 74 28.71 -12.28 -9.22
CA ARG A 74 27.75 -11.19 -9.01
C ARG A 74 26.30 -11.68 -9.11
N ARG A 75 26.00 -12.55 -10.07
CA ARG A 75 24.65 -13.16 -10.22
C ARG A 75 24.31 -14.07 -9.04
N ALA A 76 25.27 -14.84 -8.54
CA ALA A 76 25.07 -15.70 -7.37
C ALA A 76 24.74 -14.91 -6.11
N VAL A 77 25.40 -13.76 -5.88
CA VAL A 77 25.08 -12.87 -4.75
C VAL A 77 23.64 -12.34 -4.85
N VAL A 78 23.20 -11.89 -6.04
CA VAL A 78 21.81 -11.47 -6.22
C VAL A 78 20.85 -12.63 -6.01
N ALA A 79 21.12 -13.79 -6.58
CA ALA A 79 20.28 -14.96 -6.42
C ALA A 79 20.14 -15.36 -4.94
N GLY A 80 21.25 -15.37 -4.19
CA GLY A 80 21.25 -15.63 -2.75
C GLY A 80 20.49 -14.56 -1.96
N ALA A 81 20.64 -13.28 -2.32
CA ALA A 81 19.91 -12.21 -1.67
C ALA A 81 18.40 -12.26 -1.96
N VAL A 82 18.02 -12.56 -3.20
CA VAL A 82 16.62 -12.78 -3.59
C VAL A 82 16.05 -13.99 -2.85
N ALA A 83 16.77 -15.10 -2.82
CA ALA A 83 16.35 -16.31 -2.11
C ALA A 83 16.17 -16.07 -0.60
N ALA A 84 17.07 -15.33 0.05
CA ALA A 84 16.95 -15.01 1.48
C ALA A 84 15.74 -14.11 1.76
N ASN A 85 15.54 -13.05 0.97
CA ASN A 85 14.38 -12.16 1.12
C ASN A 85 13.06 -12.90 0.87
N LEU A 86 12.98 -13.71 -0.19
CA LEU A 86 11.81 -14.55 -0.45
C LEU A 86 11.65 -15.65 0.61
N GLY A 87 12.74 -16.14 1.20
CA GLY A 87 12.73 -17.08 2.31
C GLY A 87 12.04 -16.50 3.55
N VAL A 88 12.30 -15.23 3.89
CA VAL A 88 11.58 -14.54 4.98
C VAL A 88 10.07 -14.53 4.72
N LEU A 89 9.63 -14.20 3.50
CA LEU A 89 8.20 -14.24 3.16
C LEU A 89 7.65 -15.67 3.14
N ALA A 90 8.41 -16.63 2.62
CA ALA A 90 8.00 -18.03 2.59
C ALA A 90 7.76 -18.56 4.02
N THR A 91 8.65 -18.24 4.96
CA THR A 91 8.53 -18.66 6.37
C THR A 91 7.37 -17.97 7.07
N PHE A 92 7.31 -16.64 7.05
CA PHE A 92 6.35 -15.91 7.88
C PHE A 92 4.97 -15.70 7.25
N LYS A 93 4.89 -15.66 5.91
CA LYS A 93 3.65 -15.32 5.21
C LYS A 93 3.00 -16.51 4.51
N TYR A 94 3.78 -17.41 3.92
CA TYR A 94 3.24 -18.44 3.02
C TYR A 94 3.34 -19.87 3.51
N PHE A 95 4.05 -20.13 4.62
CA PHE A 95 4.31 -21.49 5.08
C PHE A 95 3.02 -22.25 5.35
N ASP A 96 2.12 -21.68 6.16
CA ASP A 96 0.86 -22.33 6.53
C ASP A 96 -0.09 -22.48 5.33
N PHE A 97 -0.12 -21.52 4.40
CA PHE A 97 -0.89 -21.62 3.15
C PHE A 97 -0.42 -22.79 2.28
N PHE A 98 0.89 -22.97 2.09
CA PHE A 98 1.42 -24.09 1.33
C PHE A 98 1.27 -25.41 2.08
N ALA A 99 1.42 -25.42 3.41
CA ALA A 99 1.19 -26.59 4.24
C ALA A 99 -0.27 -27.05 4.15
N GLU A 100 -1.23 -26.14 4.20
CA GLU A 100 -2.66 -26.43 4.03
C GLU A 100 -2.94 -27.07 2.67
N GLY A 101 -2.42 -26.48 1.59
CA GLY A 101 -2.57 -27.02 0.23
C GLY A 101 -1.95 -28.40 0.07
N LEU A 102 -0.74 -28.63 0.61
CA LEU A 102 -0.10 -29.94 0.59
C LEU A 102 -0.90 -30.97 1.39
N ASN A 103 -1.36 -30.60 2.58
CA ASN A 103 -2.17 -31.46 3.43
C ASN A 103 -3.49 -31.84 2.75
N ALA A 104 -4.13 -30.93 2.03
CA ALA A 104 -5.32 -31.23 1.24
C ALA A 104 -5.02 -32.25 0.12
N LEU A 105 -3.90 -32.11 -0.58
CA LEU A 105 -3.48 -33.05 -1.61
C LEU A 105 -3.12 -34.43 -1.04
N LEU A 106 -2.41 -34.49 0.09
CA LEU A 106 -2.06 -35.73 0.77
C LEU A 106 -3.31 -36.49 1.23
N ARG A 107 -4.28 -35.77 1.84
CA ARG A 107 -5.58 -36.35 2.21
C ARG A 107 -6.33 -36.86 1.00
N ALA A 108 -6.37 -36.11 -0.10
CA ALA A 108 -7.01 -36.53 -1.35
C ALA A 108 -6.33 -37.77 -1.97
N ALA A 109 -5.03 -37.95 -1.74
CA ALA A 109 -4.26 -39.10 -2.16
C ALA A 109 -4.28 -40.28 -1.16
N GLY A 110 -5.05 -40.17 -0.07
CA GLY A 110 -5.23 -41.25 0.92
C GLY A 110 -4.12 -41.36 1.98
N PHE A 111 -3.26 -40.35 2.13
CA PHE A 111 -2.25 -40.32 3.19
C PHE A 111 -2.83 -39.68 4.47
N GLU A 112 -2.62 -40.33 5.62
CA GLU A 112 -3.09 -39.85 6.93
C GLU A 112 -2.10 -38.88 7.62
N GLY A 113 -0.88 -38.75 7.08
CA GLY A 113 0.14 -37.81 7.56
C GLY A 113 0.05 -36.45 6.86
N GLY A 114 0.45 -35.39 7.57
CA GLY A 114 0.49 -34.03 7.04
C GLY A 114 1.70 -33.24 7.53
N MET A 115 2.02 -32.18 6.80
CA MET A 115 2.97 -31.16 7.22
C MET A 115 2.37 -30.36 8.40
N PRO A 116 3.10 -30.17 9.51
CA PRO A 116 2.61 -29.38 10.63
C PRO A 116 2.50 -27.90 10.23
N TYR A 117 1.49 -27.22 10.77
CA TYR A 117 1.40 -25.76 10.70
C TYR A 117 2.41 -25.14 11.66
N ALA A 118 3.09 -24.08 11.21
CA ALA A 118 4.06 -23.38 12.03
C ALA A 118 3.38 -22.36 12.97
N GLY A 119 2.20 -21.83 12.60
CA GLY A 119 1.45 -20.89 13.43
C GLY A 119 2.24 -19.62 13.75
N LEU A 120 3.12 -19.21 12.82
CA LEU A 120 4.02 -18.08 13.03
C LEU A 120 3.24 -16.77 12.96
N ILE A 121 3.46 -15.90 13.94
CA ILE A 121 2.92 -14.55 13.92
C ILE A 121 3.55 -13.81 12.72
N LEU A 122 2.71 -13.30 11.83
CA LEU A 122 3.12 -12.50 10.68
C LEU A 122 3.68 -11.15 11.16
N PRO A 123 4.97 -10.84 10.91
CA PRO A 123 5.53 -9.56 11.31
C PRO A 123 4.93 -8.43 10.47
N VAL A 124 4.38 -7.41 11.13
CA VAL A 124 3.84 -6.23 10.45
C VAL A 124 4.91 -5.60 9.55
N GLY A 125 4.55 -5.26 8.31
CA GLY A 125 5.49 -4.64 7.37
C GLY A 125 6.54 -5.58 6.76
N VAL A 126 6.53 -6.89 7.06
CA VAL A 126 7.49 -7.88 6.48
C VAL A 126 7.55 -7.83 4.96
N SER A 127 6.38 -7.69 4.34
CA SER A 127 6.25 -7.58 2.88
C SER A 127 6.91 -6.31 2.33
N PHE A 128 6.80 -5.18 3.04
CA PHE A 128 7.31 -3.89 2.61
C PHE A 128 8.83 -3.81 2.73
N PHE A 129 9.40 -4.12 3.90
CA PHE A 129 10.86 -4.05 4.06
C PHE A 129 11.58 -5.11 3.24
N THR A 130 10.94 -6.26 2.96
CA THR A 130 11.49 -7.27 2.04
C THR A 130 11.57 -6.73 0.61
N PHE A 131 10.51 -6.06 0.13
CA PHE A 131 10.51 -5.43 -1.19
C PHE A 131 11.54 -4.30 -1.31
N GLN A 132 11.71 -3.52 -0.25
CA GLN A 132 12.74 -2.49 -0.17
C GLN A 132 14.16 -3.07 -0.18
N GLY A 133 14.40 -4.17 0.54
CA GLY A 133 15.67 -4.90 0.55
C GLY A 133 16.01 -5.46 -0.84
N LEU A 134 15.04 -6.13 -1.48
CA LEU A 134 15.15 -6.60 -2.86
C LEU A 134 15.46 -5.46 -3.83
N SER A 135 14.73 -4.35 -3.76
CA SER A 135 15.01 -3.17 -4.59
C SER A 135 16.43 -2.67 -4.42
N TYR A 136 16.92 -2.55 -3.18
CA TYR A 136 18.26 -2.06 -2.91
C TYR A 136 19.34 -2.95 -3.55
N VAL A 137 19.27 -4.27 -3.32
CA VAL A 137 20.25 -5.21 -3.89
C VAL A 137 20.18 -5.24 -5.42
N VAL A 138 18.97 -5.22 -6.00
CA VAL A 138 18.79 -5.23 -7.45
C VAL A 138 19.27 -3.92 -8.09
N ASP A 139 18.99 -2.76 -7.51
CA ASP A 139 19.44 -1.46 -8.03
C ASP A 139 20.98 -1.36 -8.00
N VAL A 140 21.62 -1.84 -6.92
CA VAL A 140 23.09 -1.96 -6.85
C VAL A 140 23.61 -2.94 -7.90
N HIS A 141 22.92 -4.08 -8.10
CA HIS A 141 23.29 -5.05 -9.14
C HIS A 141 23.23 -4.45 -10.55
N ARG A 142 22.20 -3.65 -10.84
CA ARG A 142 22.01 -2.96 -12.12
C ARG A 142 22.92 -1.74 -12.29
N ARG A 143 23.70 -1.38 -11.26
CA ARG A 143 24.55 -0.18 -11.22
C ARG A 143 23.73 1.12 -11.35
N GLU A 144 22.47 1.09 -10.93
CA GLU A 144 21.62 2.30 -10.87
C GLU A 144 22.00 3.17 -9.66
N ILE A 145 22.50 2.53 -8.59
CA ILE A 145 23.07 3.19 -7.40
C ILE A 145 24.33 2.47 -6.94
N ALA A 146 25.21 3.18 -6.23
CA ALA A 146 26.32 2.59 -5.49
C ALA A 146 25.85 2.03 -4.15
N ALA A 147 26.50 0.97 -3.65
CA ALA A 147 26.22 0.43 -2.33
C ALA A 147 26.54 1.48 -1.26
N SER A 148 25.65 1.61 -0.27
CA SER A 148 25.91 2.45 0.88
C SER A 148 27.00 1.84 1.76
N ARG A 149 27.98 2.67 2.14
CA ARG A 149 29.07 2.27 3.05
C ARG A 149 28.57 2.17 4.49
N PRO A 150 27.90 3.19 5.07
CA PRO A 150 27.40 3.08 6.43
C PRO A 150 26.13 2.21 6.46
N ALA A 151 26.14 1.13 7.25
CA ALA A 151 24.99 0.27 7.41
C ALA A 151 23.74 1.04 7.90
N VAL A 152 23.95 2.04 8.76
CA VAL A 152 22.87 2.88 9.31
C VAL A 152 22.04 3.61 8.25
N GLU A 153 22.61 3.94 7.08
CA GLU A 153 21.81 4.53 5.98
C GLU A 153 20.80 3.52 5.41
N VAL A 154 21.22 2.26 5.27
CA VAL A 154 20.37 1.17 4.79
C VAL A 154 19.33 0.79 5.85
N LEU A 155 19.75 0.76 7.12
CA LEU A 155 18.83 0.53 8.25
C LEU A 155 17.77 1.63 8.34
N LEU A 156 18.14 2.91 8.20
CA LEU A 156 17.15 3.99 8.15
C LEU A 156 16.24 3.86 6.93
N TYR A 157 16.81 3.60 5.74
CA TYR A 157 16.02 3.39 4.52
C TYR A 157 14.93 2.34 4.70
N LEU A 158 15.27 1.18 5.29
CA LEU A 158 14.32 0.10 5.53
C LEU A 158 13.35 0.42 6.67
N SER A 159 13.83 1.03 7.75
CA SER A 159 13.05 1.21 8.98
C SER A 159 12.24 2.49 9.06
N LEU A 160 12.48 3.49 8.18
CA LEU A 160 11.87 4.83 8.28
C LEU A 160 10.36 4.74 8.57
N PHE A 161 9.97 5.06 9.81
CA PHE A 161 8.65 4.70 10.32
C PHE A 161 7.45 5.28 9.53
N PRO A 162 7.52 6.47 8.90
CA PRO A 162 6.43 6.94 8.04
C PRO A 162 6.08 5.94 6.94
N GLN A 163 7.04 5.20 6.38
CA GLN A 163 6.81 4.27 5.28
C GLN A 163 6.78 2.79 5.66
N LEU A 164 7.40 2.41 6.79
CA LEU A 164 7.76 1.03 7.12
C LEU A 164 6.60 0.03 7.04
N VAL A 165 5.44 0.40 7.57
CA VAL A 165 4.38 -0.56 7.84
C VAL A 165 3.46 -0.75 6.64
N ALA A 166 2.99 0.35 6.06
CA ALA A 166 2.11 0.35 4.88
C ALA A 166 2.20 1.65 4.07
N GLY A 167 3.29 2.39 4.18
CA GLY A 167 3.45 3.59 3.36
C GLY A 167 3.82 3.26 1.92
N PRO A 168 4.03 4.28 1.08
CA PRO A 168 4.51 4.05 -0.29
C PRO A 168 5.82 3.26 -0.28
N ILE A 169 5.94 2.24 -1.14
CA ILE A 169 7.15 1.43 -1.31
C ILE A 169 8.21 2.30 -2.01
N VAL A 170 9.00 3.04 -1.22
CA VAL A 170 10.04 3.93 -1.74
C VAL A 170 11.29 3.14 -2.11
N ARG A 171 11.87 3.46 -3.26
CA ARG A 171 13.11 2.84 -3.73
C ARG A 171 14.33 3.43 -3.06
N ALA A 172 15.36 2.61 -2.92
CA ALA A 172 16.66 3.04 -2.41
C ALA A 172 17.24 4.20 -3.25
N SER A 173 17.08 4.15 -4.58
CA SER A 173 17.48 5.21 -5.50
C SER A 173 16.80 6.56 -5.27
N ALA A 174 15.62 6.58 -4.66
CA ALA A 174 14.92 7.82 -4.31
C ALA A 174 15.24 8.30 -2.88
N LEU A 175 15.36 7.39 -1.90
CA LEU A 175 15.48 7.76 -0.49
C LEU A 175 16.92 7.86 0.02
N LEU A 176 17.85 6.99 -0.42
CA LEU A 176 19.25 7.05 0.03
C LEU A 176 19.93 8.38 -0.32
N PRO A 177 19.75 8.97 -1.51
CA PRO A 177 20.30 10.29 -1.80
C PRO A 177 19.75 11.37 -0.85
N GLN A 178 18.48 11.28 -0.45
CA GLN A 178 17.88 12.21 0.52
C GLN A 178 18.48 12.04 1.92
N ILE A 179 18.67 10.80 2.38
CA ILE A 179 19.33 10.49 3.66
C ILE A 179 20.76 11.09 3.67
N ARG A 180 21.52 10.88 2.59
CA ARG A 180 22.89 11.42 2.46
C ARG A 180 22.93 12.94 2.34
N ALA A 181 21.99 13.55 1.63
CA ALA A 181 21.87 15.01 1.54
C ALA A 181 21.52 15.68 2.89
N ARG A 182 21.12 14.90 3.91
CA ARG A 182 20.96 15.36 5.29
C ARG A 182 22.21 15.14 6.14
N LEU A 183 23.25 14.50 5.59
CA LEU A 183 24.57 14.43 6.20
C LEU A 183 25.41 15.69 5.97
N THR A 184 24.93 16.61 5.13
CA THR A 184 25.48 17.96 4.99
C THR A 184 24.65 18.94 5.82
N PRO A 185 25.26 19.88 6.56
CA PRO A 185 24.53 20.97 7.20
C PRO A 185 23.79 21.76 6.11
N ALA A 186 22.47 21.80 6.14
CA ALA A 186 21.67 22.63 5.24
C ALA A 186 20.86 23.65 6.07
N PRO A 187 20.73 24.90 5.58
CA PRO A 187 20.21 26.01 6.35
C PRO A 187 18.69 25.93 6.58
N GLY A 188 18.25 26.52 7.69
CA GLY A 188 16.94 27.17 7.85
C GLY A 188 15.68 26.30 8.08
N PRO A 189 14.65 26.84 8.76
CA PRO A 189 13.29 26.29 8.83
C PRO A 189 12.56 26.15 7.48
N GLU A 190 13.11 26.74 6.40
CA GLU A 190 12.49 26.83 5.07
C GLU A 190 12.28 25.49 4.34
N ARG A 191 12.84 24.38 4.86
CA ARG A 191 12.67 23.03 4.28
C ARG A 191 11.52 22.22 4.86
N VAL A 192 10.83 22.68 5.90
CA VAL A 192 9.66 21.97 6.43
C VAL A 192 8.44 22.37 5.61
N ALA A 193 7.93 21.45 4.80
CA ALA A 193 6.72 21.66 4.00
C ALA A 193 5.47 21.59 4.90
N ALA A 194 5.38 22.44 5.92
CA ALA A 194 4.39 22.35 7.00
C ALA A 194 2.95 22.42 6.50
N GLY A 195 2.64 23.34 5.57
CA GLY A 195 1.30 23.44 4.98
C GLY A 195 0.94 22.20 4.17
N PHE A 196 1.86 21.69 3.35
CA PHE A 196 1.67 20.43 2.63
C PHE A 196 1.48 19.24 3.58
N ALA A 197 2.33 19.12 4.60
CA ALA A 197 2.21 18.08 5.60
C ALA A 197 0.88 18.14 6.36
N ALA A 198 0.42 19.34 6.72
CA ALA A 198 -0.88 19.54 7.36
C ALA A 198 -2.03 19.07 6.45
N VAL A 199 -2.03 19.45 5.16
CA VAL A 199 -3.03 18.96 4.20
C VAL A 199 -3.03 17.44 4.15
N MET A 200 -1.86 16.81 3.98
CA MET A 200 -1.75 15.35 3.84
C MET A 200 -2.16 14.59 5.11
N ILE A 201 -1.74 15.06 6.29
CA ILE A 201 -2.09 14.43 7.56
C ILE A 201 -3.59 14.59 7.84
N LEU A 202 -4.14 15.81 7.71
CA LEU A 202 -5.55 16.07 7.99
C LEU A 202 -6.48 15.39 6.97
N SER A 203 -6.13 15.41 5.68
CA SER A 203 -6.90 14.68 4.67
C SER A 203 -6.84 13.18 4.91
N GLY A 204 -5.69 12.67 5.33
CA GLY A 204 -5.51 11.26 5.61
C GLY A 204 -6.29 10.80 6.84
N LEU A 205 -6.29 11.60 7.91
CA LEU A 205 -7.11 11.38 9.10
C LEU A 205 -8.60 11.44 8.78
N PHE A 206 -9.07 12.41 7.99
CA PHE A 206 -10.48 12.49 7.61
C PHE A 206 -10.92 11.26 6.78
N LYS A 207 -10.11 10.86 5.79
CA LYS A 207 -10.40 9.66 5.00
C LYS A 207 -10.48 8.40 5.88
N LYS A 208 -9.52 8.21 6.80
CA LYS A 208 -9.49 7.04 7.68
C LYS A 208 -10.60 7.07 8.72
N LEU A 209 -10.60 8.11 9.56
CA LEU A 209 -11.43 8.16 10.76
C LEU A 209 -12.90 8.45 10.46
N VAL A 210 -13.21 9.22 9.42
CA VAL A 210 -14.60 9.58 9.10
C VAL A 210 -15.11 8.66 7.99
N LEU A 211 -14.55 8.74 6.78
CA LEU A 211 -15.11 8.03 5.63
C LEU A 211 -14.98 6.50 5.76
N ALA A 212 -13.77 6.00 5.94
CA ALA A 212 -13.54 4.55 5.93
C ALA A 212 -14.21 3.85 7.12
N ASN A 213 -14.15 4.43 8.32
CA ASN A 213 -14.72 3.78 9.51
C ASN A 213 -16.25 3.73 9.49
N TYR A 214 -16.95 4.81 9.12
CA TYR A 214 -18.42 4.77 9.02
C TYR A 214 -18.90 3.79 7.95
N ILE A 215 -18.28 3.82 6.76
CA ILE A 215 -18.66 2.91 5.68
C ILE A 215 -18.38 1.45 6.06
N ALA A 216 -17.30 1.19 6.80
CA ALA A 216 -16.97 -0.14 7.30
C ALA A 216 -18.03 -0.63 8.30
N ALA A 217 -18.19 0.09 9.41
CA ALA A 217 -18.99 -0.34 10.55
C ALA A 217 -20.49 -0.39 10.26
N ASP A 218 -21.02 0.57 9.50
CA ASP A 218 -22.47 0.73 9.32
C ASP A 218 -23.00 0.03 8.05
N LEU A 219 -22.15 -0.63 7.27
CA LEU A 219 -22.57 -1.25 6.00
C LEU A 219 -21.70 -2.43 5.58
N VAL A 220 -20.40 -2.20 5.38
CA VAL A 220 -19.56 -3.19 4.68
C VAL A 220 -19.32 -4.42 5.54
N ASP A 221 -19.01 -4.24 6.82
CA ASP A 221 -18.67 -5.38 7.68
C ASP A 221 -19.88 -6.30 7.90
N GLU A 222 -21.09 -5.74 8.00
CA GLU A 222 -22.32 -6.51 8.12
C GLU A 222 -22.67 -7.24 6.81
N ALA A 223 -22.64 -6.54 5.67
CA ALA A 223 -22.97 -7.11 4.36
C ALA A 223 -22.00 -8.22 3.92
N PHE A 224 -20.73 -8.15 4.31
CA PHE A 224 -19.73 -9.18 4.02
C PHE A 224 -19.63 -10.26 5.10
N PHE A 225 -20.24 -10.07 6.28
CA PHE A 225 -20.30 -11.11 7.30
C PHE A 225 -21.23 -12.25 6.87
N ASP A 226 -22.45 -11.91 6.43
CA ASP A 226 -23.38 -12.87 5.84
C ASP A 226 -24.21 -12.26 4.70
N PRO A 227 -23.70 -12.30 3.46
CA PRO A 227 -24.40 -11.71 2.31
C PRO A 227 -25.71 -12.44 1.98
N SER A 228 -25.96 -13.63 2.53
CA SER A 228 -27.15 -14.41 2.21
C SER A 228 -28.44 -13.76 2.73
N PHE A 229 -28.34 -12.92 3.78
CA PHE A 229 -29.46 -12.18 4.36
C PHE A 229 -29.89 -10.94 3.56
N TYR A 230 -29.01 -10.37 2.73
CA TYR A 230 -29.24 -9.07 2.12
C TYR A 230 -29.62 -9.14 0.62
N GLY A 231 -30.47 -8.18 0.22
CA GLY A 231 -30.90 -8.00 -1.15
C GLY A 231 -29.85 -7.34 -2.04
N ALA A 232 -30.12 -7.31 -3.35
CA ALA A 232 -29.22 -6.74 -4.34
C ALA A 232 -28.88 -5.26 -4.06
N ALA A 233 -29.83 -4.46 -3.56
CA ALA A 233 -29.62 -3.04 -3.27
C ALA A 233 -28.54 -2.82 -2.20
N ASP A 234 -28.62 -3.57 -1.09
CA ASP A 234 -27.64 -3.49 0.00
C ASP A 234 -26.28 -4.02 -0.44
N LEU A 235 -26.24 -5.14 -1.17
CA LEU A 235 -24.98 -5.75 -1.63
C LEU A 235 -24.26 -4.90 -2.68
N TRP A 236 -24.99 -4.23 -3.59
CA TRP A 236 -24.39 -3.24 -4.49
C TRP A 236 -23.86 -2.03 -3.73
N LEU A 237 -24.64 -1.52 -2.77
CA LEU A 237 -24.19 -0.41 -1.92
C LEU A 237 -22.94 -0.80 -1.12
N ALA A 238 -22.89 -2.01 -0.57
CA ALA A 238 -21.75 -2.55 0.15
C ALA A 238 -20.53 -2.77 -0.77
N ALA A 239 -20.71 -3.18 -2.03
CA ALA A 239 -19.61 -3.29 -2.99
C ALA A 239 -19.00 -1.92 -3.32
N TYR A 240 -19.83 -0.89 -3.51
CA TYR A 240 -19.36 0.49 -3.67
C TYR A 240 -18.76 1.05 -2.38
N GLY A 241 -19.38 0.73 -1.23
CA GLY A 241 -18.92 1.06 0.10
C GLY A 241 -17.52 0.54 0.35
N TYR A 242 -17.31 -0.75 0.11
CA TYR A 242 -16.01 -1.37 0.25
C TYR A 242 -14.97 -0.74 -0.66
N SER A 243 -15.33 -0.41 -1.90
CA SER A 243 -14.44 0.29 -2.83
C SER A 243 -13.98 1.64 -2.29
N VAL A 244 -14.88 2.43 -1.71
CA VAL A 244 -14.54 3.71 -1.06
C VAL A 244 -13.78 3.50 0.24
N GLN A 245 -14.14 2.50 1.05
CA GLN A 245 -13.48 2.15 2.31
C GLN A 245 -12.01 1.78 2.06
N ILE A 246 -11.73 0.79 1.21
CA ILE A 246 -10.34 0.35 0.92
C ILE A 246 -9.52 1.52 0.36
N TYR A 247 -10.12 2.36 -0.48
CA TYR A 247 -9.45 3.58 -0.95
C TYR A 247 -9.14 4.56 0.18
N CYS A 248 -10.13 4.91 1.00
CA CYS A 248 -10.00 5.93 2.04
C CYS A 248 -9.09 5.48 3.17
N ASP A 249 -9.18 4.21 3.58
CA ASP A 249 -8.31 3.60 4.58
C ASP A 249 -6.85 3.65 4.12
N PHE A 250 -6.58 3.18 2.90
CA PHE A 250 -5.21 3.04 2.41
C PHE A 250 -4.60 4.33 1.86
N SER A 251 -5.37 5.12 1.11
CA SER A 251 -4.96 6.48 0.72
C SER A 251 -4.80 7.35 1.95
N GLY A 252 -5.66 7.20 2.96
CA GLY A 252 -5.55 7.98 4.19
C GLY A 252 -4.27 7.69 4.96
N TYR A 253 -3.92 6.40 5.10
CA TYR A 253 -2.63 5.99 5.64
C TYR A 253 -1.46 6.53 4.80
N SER A 254 -1.53 6.41 3.47
CA SER A 254 -0.48 6.87 2.56
C SER A 254 -0.27 8.39 2.64
N ASP A 255 -1.35 9.17 2.75
CA ASP A 255 -1.28 10.62 2.87
C ASP A 255 -0.65 11.02 4.21
N MET A 256 -1.07 10.40 5.32
CA MET A 256 -0.43 10.60 6.63
C MET A 256 1.07 10.27 6.57
N ALA A 257 1.44 9.12 5.99
CA ALA A 257 2.84 8.72 5.79
C ALA A 257 3.65 9.79 5.02
N ILE A 258 3.11 10.31 3.91
CA ILE A 258 3.75 11.33 3.08
C ILE A 258 3.90 12.64 3.87
N GLY A 259 2.88 13.07 4.61
CA GLY A 259 2.93 14.29 5.42
C GLY A 259 3.93 14.20 6.58
N LEU A 260 3.93 13.08 7.32
CA LEU A 260 4.88 12.83 8.41
C LEU A 260 6.32 12.78 7.92
N ALA A 261 6.57 12.12 6.77
CA ALA A 261 7.87 12.13 6.13
C ALA A 261 8.29 13.53 5.68
N ALA A 262 7.37 14.33 5.15
CA ALA A 262 7.64 15.71 4.74
C ALA A 262 8.04 16.60 5.94
N LEU A 263 7.45 16.40 7.13
CA LEU A 263 7.87 17.08 8.36
C LEU A 263 9.30 16.70 8.76
N LEU A 264 9.66 15.42 8.64
CA LEU A 264 11.05 14.95 8.83
C LEU A 264 11.98 15.38 7.68
N GLY A 265 11.40 15.94 6.60
CA GLY A 265 12.11 16.48 5.45
C GLY A 265 12.47 15.45 4.37
N PHE A 266 11.75 14.33 4.33
CA PHE A 266 11.82 13.35 3.25
C PHE A 266 10.64 13.53 2.29
N ALA A 267 10.94 13.53 1.00
CA ALA A 267 9.94 13.50 -0.06
C ALA A 267 9.64 12.04 -0.43
N ILE A 268 8.41 11.61 -0.15
CA ILE A 268 7.87 10.29 -0.50
C ILE A 268 6.89 10.46 -1.68
N PRO A 269 6.93 9.58 -2.71
CA PRO A 269 6.02 9.65 -3.84
C PRO A 269 4.56 9.36 -3.44
N LYS A 270 3.61 9.95 -4.17
CA LYS A 270 2.19 9.64 -4.03
C LYS A 270 1.90 8.18 -4.36
N ASN A 271 1.00 7.56 -3.60
CA ASN A 271 0.56 6.18 -3.84
C ASN A 271 -0.78 6.09 -4.57
N PHE A 272 -1.60 7.14 -4.52
CA PHE A 272 -2.91 7.20 -5.17
C PHE A 272 -3.08 8.49 -5.98
N ASP A 273 -3.79 8.40 -7.10
CA ASP A 273 -4.01 9.51 -8.02
C ASP A 273 -5.39 9.47 -8.69
N GLN A 274 -6.44 9.70 -7.90
CA GLN A 274 -7.84 9.67 -8.35
C GLN A 274 -8.18 8.39 -9.16
N PRO A 275 -7.99 7.18 -8.59
CA PRO A 275 -8.14 5.91 -9.31
C PRO A 275 -9.53 5.67 -9.92
N PHE A 276 -10.62 6.11 -9.29
CA PHE A 276 -11.99 5.93 -9.83
C PHE A 276 -12.31 6.80 -11.05
N ARG A 277 -11.39 7.70 -11.45
CA ARG A 277 -11.47 8.46 -12.70
C ARG A 277 -10.80 7.77 -13.89
N ALA A 278 -10.30 6.53 -13.69
CA ALA A 278 -9.62 5.75 -14.71
C ALA A 278 -10.61 5.28 -15.79
N ALA A 279 -10.29 5.54 -17.06
CA ALA A 279 -11.09 5.11 -18.20
C ALA A 279 -10.66 3.74 -18.76
N SER A 280 -9.77 3.03 -18.05
CA SER A 280 -9.10 1.82 -18.54
C SER A 280 -8.43 1.10 -17.37
N MET A 281 -8.27 -0.23 -17.45
CA MET A 281 -7.59 -1.02 -16.41
C MET A 281 -6.11 -0.65 -16.29
N ARG A 282 -5.45 -0.38 -17.42
CA ARG A 282 -4.09 0.19 -17.43
C ARG A 282 -4.04 1.57 -16.77
N GLU A 283 -5.03 2.44 -16.98
CA GLU A 283 -5.08 3.75 -16.31
C GLU A 283 -5.30 3.57 -14.80
N PHE A 284 -6.17 2.63 -14.38
CA PHE A 284 -6.42 2.32 -12.98
C PHE A 284 -5.13 1.93 -12.25
N TRP A 285 -4.35 0.98 -12.80
CA TRP A 285 -3.07 0.55 -12.20
C TRP A 285 -1.96 1.60 -12.22
N ARG A 286 -2.13 2.71 -12.95
CA ARG A 286 -1.24 3.89 -12.88
C ARG A 286 -1.66 4.90 -11.82
N ARG A 287 -2.84 4.72 -11.22
CA ARG A 287 -3.46 5.61 -10.24
C ARG A 287 -3.73 4.95 -8.90
N TRP A 288 -3.79 3.62 -8.85
CA TRP A 288 -3.97 2.79 -7.66
C TRP A 288 -2.65 2.18 -7.22
N HIS A 289 -2.33 2.29 -5.92
CA HIS A 289 -1.14 1.72 -5.29
C HIS A 289 0.12 1.84 -6.16
N ILE A 290 0.41 3.06 -6.59
CA ILE A 290 1.42 3.41 -7.60
C ILE A 290 2.80 2.86 -7.23
N SER A 291 3.17 2.89 -5.94
CA SER A 291 4.47 2.38 -5.50
C SER A 291 4.61 0.88 -5.76
N LEU A 292 3.58 0.08 -5.45
CA LEU A 292 3.56 -1.36 -5.71
C LEU A 292 3.50 -1.65 -7.21
N SER A 293 2.59 -0.99 -7.93
CA SER A 293 2.43 -1.15 -9.38
C SER A 293 3.74 -0.89 -10.12
N THR A 294 4.45 0.19 -9.77
CA THR A 294 5.75 0.49 -10.37
C THR A 294 6.86 -0.46 -9.91
N TRP A 295 6.82 -0.96 -8.67
CA TRP A 295 7.74 -1.99 -8.18
C TRP A 295 7.57 -3.30 -8.97
N LEU A 296 6.34 -3.83 -9.06
CA LEU A 296 6.01 -5.03 -9.83
C LEU A 296 6.43 -4.86 -11.30
N ARG A 297 6.19 -3.69 -11.87
CA ARG A 297 6.64 -3.39 -13.25
C ARG A 297 8.16 -3.50 -13.40
N ASP A 298 8.93 -2.91 -12.49
CA ASP A 298 10.37 -2.69 -12.67
C ASP A 298 11.26 -3.84 -12.14
N TYR A 299 10.76 -4.58 -11.14
CA TYR A 299 11.49 -5.69 -10.51
C TYR A 299 10.96 -7.08 -10.89
N LEU A 300 9.75 -7.17 -11.46
CA LEU A 300 9.16 -8.45 -11.87
C LEU A 300 8.84 -8.48 -13.37
N TYR A 301 7.96 -7.61 -13.86
CA TYR A 301 7.49 -7.62 -15.25
C TYR A 301 8.60 -7.38 -16.27
N LYS A 302 9.39 -6.30 -16.11
CA LYS A 302 10.50 -5.96 -17.02
C LYS A 302 11.56 -7.08 -17.08
N PRO A 303 12.07 -7.63 -15.96
CA PRO A 303 12.99 -8.77 -15.99
C PRO A 303 12.47 -10.02 -16.71
N MET A 304 11.17 -10.29 -16.69
CA MET A 304 10.56 -11.39 -17.45
C MET A 304 10.49 -11.13 -18.98
N GLY A 305 10.97 -9.98 -19.45
CA GLY A 305 10.94 -9.54 -20.85
C GLY A 305 9.90 -8.44 -21.12
N GLY A 306 9.07 -8.08 -20.14
CA GLY A 306 8.11 -7.00 -20.23
C GLY A 306 7.20 -7.08 -21.47
N SER A 307 7.14 -5.98 -22.22
CA SER A 307 6.42 -5.89 -23.50
C SER A 307 7.31 -6.20 -24.72
N HIS A 308 8.55 -6.67 -24.51
CA HIS A 308 9.42 -7.07 -25.61
C HIS A 308 9.11 -8.52 -26.01
N GLY A 309 8.80 -8.73 -27.29
CA GLY A 309 8.53 -10.05 -27.87
C GLY A 309 7.09 -10.23 -28.37
N ARG A 310 6.72 -11.50 -28.62
CA ARG A 310 5.41 -11.88 -29.17
C ARG A 310 4.27 -11.58 -28.19
N ALA A 311 3.09 -11.30 -28.74
CA ALA A 311 1.87 -10.98 -27.98
C ALA A 311 1.59 -11.95 -26.82
N GLY A 312 1.72 -13.27 -27.05
CA GLY A 312 1.51 -14.29 -26.01
C GLY A 312 2.51 -14.22 -24.86
N ARG A 313 3.79 -13.89 -25.12
CA ARG A 313 4.79 -13.71 -24.05
C ARG A 313 4.47 -12.49 -23.20
N THR A 314 4.06 -11.39 -23.84
CA THR A 314 3.63 -10.19 -23.11
C THR A 314 2.39 -10.45 -22.26
N ALA A 315 1.41 -11.19 -22.79
CA ALA A 315 0.21 -11.57 -22.05
C ALA A 315 0.54 -12.44 -20.83
N ARG A 316 1.36 -13.49 -21.01
CA ARG A 316 1.85 -14.34 -19.93
C ARG A 316 2.58 -13.53 -18.85
N ASN A 317 3.53 -12.68 -19.25
CA ASN A 317 4.30 -11.88 -18.31
C ASN A 317 3.41 -10.91 -17.50
N LEU A 318 2.40 -10.32 -18.15
CA LEU A 318 1.44 -9.43 -17.52
C LEU A 318 0.55 -10.19 -16.52
N PHE A 319 0.00 -11.32 -16.95
CA PHE A 319 -0.81 -12.19 -16.11
C PHE A 319 -0.04 -12.68 -14.87
N LEU A 320 1.19 -13.19 -15.06
CA LEU A 320 2.04 -13.64 -13.95
C LEU A 320 2.41 -12.51 -13.00
N THR A 321 2.62 -11.28 -13.52
CA THR A 321 2.91 -10.11 -12.67
C THR A 321 1.73 -9.81 -11.76
N MET A 322 0.50 -9.85 -12.29
CA MET A 322 -0.70 -9.60 -11.49
C MET A 322 -1.03 -10.75 -10.55
N LEU A 323 -0.84 -12.00 -10.97
CA LEU A 323 -1.02 -13.19 -10.13
C LEU A 323 -0.09 -13.16 -8.90
N LEU A 324 1.19 -12.87 -9.11
CA LEU A 324 2.18 -12.73 -8.03
C LEU A 324 1.92 -11.47 -7.20
N GLY A 325 1.39 -10.40 -7.81
CA GLY A 325 0.90 -9.22 -7.09
C GLY A 325 -0.28 -9.54 -6.17
N GLY A 326 -1.21 -10.38 -6.62
CA GLY A 326 -2.30 -10.92 -5.81
C GLY A 326 -1.77 -11.73 -4.64
N LEU A 327 -0.92 -12.73 -4.89
CA LEU A 327 -0.28 -13.53 -3.84
C LEU A 327 0.49 -12.67 -2.82
N TRP A 328 1.09 -11.56 -3.26
CA TRP A 328 1.76 -10.62 -2.37
C TRP A 328 0.79 -9.95 -1.37
N HIS A 329 -0.47 -9.72 -1.73
CA HIS A 329 -1.44 -9.12 -0.83
C HIS A 329 -1.76 -10.03 0.35
N GLY A 330 -2.05 -11.31 0.13
CA GLY A 330 -2.33 -12.26 1.21
C GLY A 330 -2.19 -13.71 0.76
N ALA A 331 -2.12 -14.61 1.74
CA ALA A 331 -1.90 -16.04 1.54
C ALA A 331 -3.24 -16.81 1.50
N ALA A 332 -4.15 -16.40 0.62
CA ALA A 332 -5.45 -17.02 0.42
C ALA A 332 -5.83 -17.10 -1.07
N TRP A 333 -6.71 -18.04 -1.43
CA TRP A 333 -7.14 -18.23 -2.82
C TRP A 333 -7.90 -17.04 -3.40
N THR A 334 -8.61 -16.27 -2.56
CA THR A 334 -9.27 -15.03 -2.96
C THR A 334 -8.28 -14.03 -3.55
N PHE A 335 -7.10 -13.86 -2.93
CA PHE A 335 -6.02 -13.00 -3.45
C PHE A 335 -5.36 -13.53 -4.73
N VAL A 336 -5.20 -14.84 -4.84
CA VAL A 336 -4.68 -15.48 -6.06
C VAL A 336 -5.65 -15.23 -7.23
N LEU A 337 -6.94 -15.47 -7.03
CA LEU A 337 -7.97 -15.22 -8.04
C LEU A 337 -8.11 -13.73 -8.36
N TRP A 338 -7.97 -12.85 -7.36
CA TRP A 338 -7.96 -11.41 -7.56
C TRP A 338 -6.83 -10.97 -8.50
N GLY A 339 -5.62 -11.48 -8.26
CA GLY A 339 -4.47 -11.23 -9.13
C GLY A 339 -4.67 -11.80 -10.54
N ALA A 340 -5.23 -13.01 -10.64
CA ALA A 340 -5.57 -13.65 -11.92
C ALA A 340 -6.60 -12.82 -12.70
N LEU A 341 -7.65 -12.33 -12.05
CA LEU A 341 -8.72 -11.54 -12.66
C LEU A 341 -8.17 -10.22 -13.20
N HIS A 342 -7.38 -9.47 -12.42
CA HIS A 342 -6.73 -8.26 -12.94
C HIS A 342 -5.76 -8.56 -14.08
N GLY A 343 -5.02 -9.66 -14.02
CA GLY A 343 -4.17 -10.13 -15.10
C GLY A 343 -4.96 -10.40 -16.38
N ALA A 344 -6.08 -11.11 -16.27
CA ALA A 344 -6.98 -11.41 -17.39
C ALA A 344 -7.59 -10.13 -17.98
N LEU A 345 -8.08 -9.21 -17.14
CA LEU A 345 -8.63 -7.93 -17.58
C LEU A 345 -7.61 -7.09 -18.36
N LEU A 346 -6.36 -7.02 -17.90
CA LEU A 346 -5.30 -6.28 -18.60
C LEU A 346 -4.88 -6.96 -19.92
N VAL A 347 -4.89 -8.29 -19.97
CA VAL A 347 -4.64 -9.04 -21.22
C VAL A 347 -5.78 -8.85 -22.21
N ALA A 348 -7.03 -8.92 -21.75
CA ALA A 348 -8.22 -8.71 -22.55
C ALA A 348 -8.29 -7.27 -23.09
N GLU A 349 -8.04 -6.26 -22.26
CA GLU A 349 -7.95 -4.85 -22.67
C GLU A 349 -6.93 -4.68 -23.81
N ARG A 350 -5.75 -5.30 -23.68
CA ARG A 350 -4.70 -5.24 -24.72
C ARG A 350 -5.08 -5.97 -26.00
N ALA A 351 -5.82 -7.07 -25.91
CA ALA A 351 -6.30 -7.83 -27.06
C ALA A 351 -7.41 -7.05 -27.81
N LEU A 352 -8.38 -6.50 -27.07
CA LEU A 352 -9.45 -5.65 -27.61
C LEU A 352 -8.89 -4.42 -28.30
N ALA A 353 -7.90 -3.74 -27.70
CA ALA A 353 -7.23 -2.59 -28.31
C ALA A 353 -6.50 -2.91 -29.63
N ARG A 354 -6.27 -4.19 -29.94
CA ARG A 354 -5.70 -4.64 -31.23
C ARG A 354 -6.74 -5.10 -32.23
N ALA A 355 -7.89 -5.56 -31.75
CA ALA A 355 -8.93 -6.21 -32.56
C ALA A 355 -10.09 -5.27 -32.92
N ALA A 356 -10.40 -4.30 -32.06
CA ALA A 356 -11.52 -3.38 -32.23
C ALA A 356 -11.03 -1.97 -32.64
N PRO A 357 -11.85 -1.22 -33.39
CA PRO A 357 -11.60 0.21 -33.60
C PRO A 357 -11.56 0.95 -32.25
N PRO A 358 -10.84 2.08 -32.17
CA PRO A 358 -10.81 2.89 -30.95
C PRO A 358 -12.22 3.23 -30.48
N MET A 359 -12.46 3.16 -29.17
CA MET A 359 -13.73 3.59 -28.60
C MET A 359 -14.07 5.03 -29.03
N PRO A 360 -15.37 5.38 -29.15
CA PRO A 360 -15.81 6.71 -29.56
C PRO A 360 -15.09 7.80 -28.76
N SER A 361 -14.38 8.70 -29.46
CA SER A 361 -13.67 9.81 -28.85
C SER A 361 -14.66 10.88 -28.36
N GLY A 362 -14.51 11.35 -27.12
CA GLY A 362 -15.32 12.44 -26.57
C GLY A 362 -15.60 12.28 -25.08
N ARG A 363 -16.31 13.26 -24.49
CA ARG A 363 -16.66 13.25 -23.06
C ARG A 363 -17.56 12.06 -22.69
N ALA A 364 -18.55 11.75 -23.53
CA ALA A 364 -19.46 10.62 -23.32
C ALA A 364 -18.75 9.26 -23.39
N GLY A 365 -17.89 9.06 -24.39
CA GLY A 365 -17.09 7.83 -24.52
C GLY A 365 -16.13 7.64 -23.34
N ARG A 366 -15.49 8.72 -22.86
CA ARG A 366 -14.67 8.66 -21.64
C ARG A 366 -15.51 8.35 -20.39
N ALA A 367 -16.69 8.94 -20.24
CA ALA A 367 -17.58 8.67 -19.11
C ALA A 367 -18.03 7.20 -19.09
N ALA A 368 -18.42 6.64 -20.25
CA ALA A 368 -18.74 5.23 -20.38
C ALA A 368 -17.55 4.32 -20.03
N ALA A 369 -16.35 4.67 -20.50
CA ALA A 369 -15.13 3.93 -20.19
C ALA A 369 -14.79 3.95 -18.68
N ILE A 370 -14.96 5.11 -18.04
CA ILE A 370 -14.82 5.25 -16.58
C ILE A 370 -15.85 4.39 -15.87
N PHE A 371 -17.12 4.45 -16.28
CA PHE A 371 -18.19 3.66 -15.69
C PHE A 371 -17.88 2.16 -15.76
N VAL A 372 -17.53 1.64 -16.93
CA VAL A 372 -17.17 0.22 -17.12
C VAL A 372 -15.95 -0.16 -16.28
N THR A 373 -14.88 0.64 -16.33
CA THR A 373 -13.65 0.36 -15.57
C THR A 373 -13.92 0.35 -14.07
N PHE A 374 -14.69 1.32 -13.56
CA PHE A 374 -15.06 1.40 -12.16
C PHE A 374 -15.82 0.15 -11.70
N HIS A 375 -16.82 -0.32 -12.46
CA HIS A 375 -17.58 -1.52 -12.09
C HIS A 375 -16.73 -2.80 -12.15
N LEU A 376 -15.83 -2.93 -13.12
CA LEU A 376 -14.88 -4.05 -13.15
C LEU A 376 -13.99 -4.05 -11.90
N VAL A 377 -13.52 -2.87 -11.47
CA VAL A 377 -12.74 -2.72 -10.24
C VAL A 377 -13.56 -3.02 -8.99
N VAL A 378 -14.80 -2.53 -8.90
CA VAL A 378 -15.72 -2.83 -7.78
C VAL A 378 -15.89 -4.34 -7.61
N LEU A 379 -16.15 -5.08 -8.70
CA LEU A 379 -16.28 -6.53 -8.66
C LEU A 379 -14.98 -7.22 -8.23
N THR A 380 -13.82 -6.72 -8.67
CA THR A 380 -12.54 -7.24 -8.18
C THR A 380 -12.37 -6.99 -6.68
N PHE A 381 -12.84 -5.86 -6.16
CA PHE A 381 -12.75 -5.57 -4.73
C PHE A 381 -13.66 -6.44 -3.87
N VAL A 382 -14.83 -6.88 -4.36
CA VAL A 382 -15.64 -7.90 -3.65
C VAL A 382 -14.82 -9.16 -3.37
N LEU A 383 -14.07 -9.63 -4.36
CA LEU A 383 -13.17 -10.78 -4.21
C LEU A 383 -12.04 -10.51 -3.22
N PHE A 384 -11.52 -9.28 -3.17
CA PHE A 384 -10.47 -8.87 -2.23
C PHE A 384 -10.98 -8.79 -0.78
N ARG A 385 -12.24 -8.38 -0.55
CA ARG A 385 -12.86 -8.32 0.80
C ARG A 385 -13.27 -9.69 1.33
N SER A 386 -13.59 -10.61 0.43
CA SER A 386 -14.13 -11.92 0.80
C SER A 386 -13.09 -12.75 1.55
N GLU A 387 -13.46 -13.26 2.72
CA GLU A 387 -12.59 -14.11 3.56
C GLU A 387 -12.46 -15.53 3.01
N SER A 388 -13.40 -15.96 2.16
CA SER A 388 -13.39 -17.27 1.53
C SER A 388 -14.02 -17.24 0.14
N LEU A 389 -13.77 -18.29 -0.66
CA LEU A 389 -14.42 -18.44 -1.96
C LEU A 389 -15.93 -18.68 -1.87
N PRO A 390 -16.45 -19.51 -0.92
CA PRO A 390 -17.89 -19.63 -0.72
C PRO A 390 -18.58 -18.28 -0.48
N LEU A 391 -18.04 -17.49 0.46
CA LEU A 391 -18.57 -16.16 0.78
C LEU A 391 -18.61 -15.24 -0.45
N PHE A 392 -17.55 -15.26 -1.26
CA PHE A 392 -17.49 -14.50 -2.52
C PHE A 392 -18.62 -14.90 -3.48
N TRP A 393 -18.87 -16.20 -3.63
CA TRP A 393 -19.95 -16.69 -4.51
C TRP A 393 -21.34 -16.36 -3.97
N ASP A 394 -21.55 -16.46 -2.67
CA ASP A 394 -22.81 -16.06 -2.02
C ASP A 394 -23.07 -14.57 -2.22
N PHE A 395 -22.05 -13.72 -2.07
CA PHE A 395 -22.13 -12.29 -2.34
C PHE A 395 -22.51 -12.02 -3.80
N LEU A 396 -21.85 -12.67 -4.76
CA LEU A 396 -22.16 -12.50 -6.18
C LEU A 396 -23.57 -12.97 -6.55
N ALA A 397 -24.05 -14.07 -5.97
CA ALA A 397 -25.41 -14.54 -6.18
C ALA A 397 -26.42 -13.50 -5.66
N GLY A 398 -26.14 -12.91 -4.50
CA GLY A 398 -26.98 -11.89 -3.88
C GLY A 398 -27.15 -10.61 -4.70
N LEU A 399 -26.18 -10.22 -5.54
CA LEU A 399 -26.27 -9.03 -6.42
C LEU A 399 -27.44 -9.08 -7.43
N THR A 400 -28.10 -10.23 -7.59
CA THR A 400 -29.24 -10.43 -8.48
C THR A 400 -30.59 -10.52 -7.76
N ARG A 401 -30.61 -10.58 -6.42
CA ARG A 401 -31.83 -10.72 -5.60
C ARG A 401 -32.50 -9.37 -5.32
N TRP A 402 -33.20 -8.82 -6.31
CA TRP A 402 -33.90 -7.53 -6.20
C TRP A 402 -35.25 -7.59 -5.46
N GLU A 403 -35.70 -8.78 -5.08
CA GLU A 403 -37.00 -9.01 -4.44
C GLU A 403 -37.00 -8.62 -2.95
N GLN A 404 -35.82 -8.53 -2.32
CA GLN A 404 -35.68 -8.12 -0.92
C GLN A 404 -35.58 -6.59 -0.81
N PRO A 405 -36.34 -5.95 0.10
CA PRO A 405 -36.19 -4.53 0.38
C PRO A 405 -34.80 -4.24 0.97
N PRO A 406 -34.25 -3.03 0.77
CA PRO A 406 -32.98 -2.66 1.40
C PRO A 406 -33.13 -2.55 2.91
N GLU A 407 -32.25 -3.20 3.65
CA GLU A 407 -32.18 -3.19 5.12
C GLU A 407 -31.01 -2.34 5.63
N LEU A 408 -29.88 -2.33 4.91
CA LEU A 408 -28.65 -1.61 5.30
C LEU A 408 -28.49 -0.27 4.60
N ALA A 409 -29.22 -0.01 3.51
CA ALA A 409 -29.06 1.20 2.70
C ALA A 409 -29.54 2.49 3.41
N GLY A 410 -28.75 2.99 4.35
CA GLY A 410 -28.94 4.27 5.01
C GLY A 410 -28.51 5.45 4.11
N GLY A 411 -29.35 6.49 4.04
CA GLY A 411 -29.05 7.69 3.23
C GLY A 411 -27.76 8.41 3.63
N PHE A 412 -27.37 8.34 4.91
CA PHE A 412 -26.11 8.90 5.40
C PHE A 412 -24.89 8.17 4.81
N VAL A 413 -24.83 6.84 4.94
CA VAL A 413 -23.73 6.02 4.42
C VAL A 413 -23.66 6.12 2.90
N ALA A 414 -24.80 6.07 2.20
CA ALA A 414 -24.86 6.30 0.76
C ALA A 414 -24.29 7.68 0.37
N GLY A 415 -24.56 8.72 1.18
CA GLY A 415 -23.97 10.05 1.02
C GLY A 415 -22.44 10.07 1.19
N LEU A 416 -21.91 9.33 2.16
CA LEU A 416 -20.45 9.19 2.36
C LEU A 416 -19.78 8.46 1.19
N ILE A 417 -20.42 7.41 0.67
CA ILE A 417 -19.94 6.68 -0.52
C ILE A 417 -19.92 7.62 -1.73
N ALA A 418 -21.02 8.35 -1.97
CA ALA A 418 -21.11 9.32 -3.05
C ALA A 418 -20.04 10.41 -2.93
N LEU A 419 -19.79 10.93 -1.72
CA LEU A 419 -18.71 11.87 -1.45
C LEU A 419 -17.34 11.25 -1.77
N GLY A 420 -17.07 10.03 -1.30
CA GLY A 420 -15.83 9.31 -1.56
C GLY A 420 -15.54 9.11 -3.04
N VAL A 421 -16.56 8.77 -3.83
CA VAL A 421 -16.46 8.70 -5.29
C VAL A 421 -16.25 10.10 -5.90
N ALA A 422 -17.02 11.11 -5.48
CA ALA A 422 -16.94 12.47 -6.00
C ALA A 422 -15.56 13.12 -5.80
N LEU A 423 -14.84 12.79 -4.71
CA LEU A 423 -13.48 13.29 -4.45
C LEU A 423 -12.50 12.97 -5.60
N HIS A 424 -12.75 11.91 -6.37
CA HIS A 424 -11.92 11.50 -7.52
C HIS A 424 -12.08 12.39 -8.75
N PHE A 425 -13.10 13.25 -8.76
CA PHE A 425 -13.41 14.15 -9.87
C PHE A 425 -13.08 15.62 -9.53
N THR A 426 -12.47 15.86 -8.38
CA THR A 426 -11.93 17.18 -8.00
C THR A 426 -10.74 17.57 -8.90
N PRO A 427 -10.43 18.88 -9.05
CA PRO A 427 -9.24 19.31 -9.77
C PRO A 427 -7.97 18.68 -9.20
N PRO A 428 -7.06 18.11 -10.02
CA PRO A 428 -5.84 17.46 -9.53
C PRO A 428 -4.95 18.37 -8.67
N GLU A 429 -4.99 19.68 -8.90
CA GLU A 429 -4.17 20.68 -8.19
C GLU A 429 -4.80 21.13 -6.86
N ALA A 430 -5.98 20.59 -6.48
CA ALA A 430 -6.68 21.02 -5.27
C ALA A 430 -5.85 20.84 -3.98
N PRO A 431 -5.15 19.72 -3.74
CA PRO A 431 -4.30 19.56 -2.55
C PRO A 431 -3.15 20.58 -2.52
N GLU A 432 -2.57 20.91 -3.67
CA GLU A 432 -1.47 21.87 -3.79
C GLU A 432 -1.95 23.30 -3.53
N ARG A 433 -3.16 23.64 -4.02
CA ARG A 433 -3.82 24.93 -3.72
C ARG A 433 -4.12 25.05 -2.23
N ALA A 434 -4.66 24.00 -1.61
CA ALA A 434 -4.92 23.97 -0.17
C ALA A 434 -3.62 24.10 0.63
N ALA A 435 -2.54 23.42 0.22
CA ALA A 435 -1.24 23.51 0.87
C ALA A 435 -0.67 24.93 0.80
N ARG A 436 -0.76 25.60 -0.36
CA ARG A 436 -0.36 27.00 -0.51
C ARG A 436 -1.18 27.93 0.39
N ALA A 437 -2.48 27.71 0.48
CA ALA A 437 -3.35 28.52 1.35
C ALA A 437 -3.02 28.33 2.84
N LEU A 438 -2.78 27.09 3.28
CA LEU A 438 -2.37 26.79 4.67
C LEU A 438 -0.94 27.24 4.99
N SER A 439 -0.08 27.39 3.99
CA SER A 439 1.28 27.93 4.15
C SER A 439 1.34 29.46 4.20
N ALA A 440 0.27 30.18 3.86
CA ALA A 440 0.23 31.64 3.90
C ALA A 440 0.25 32.26 5.32
N PRO A 441 -0.51 31.76 6.30
CA PRO A 441 -0.50 32.31 7.66
C PRO A 441 0.78 31.94 8.43
N PRO A 442 1.12 32.69 9.51
CA PRO A 442 2.27 32.37 10.35
C PRO A 442 2.06 31.02 11.07
N TRP A 443 3.15 30.37 11.46
CA TRP A 443 3.14 29.02 12.05
C TRP A 443 2.20 28.84 13.27
N PRO A 444 1.96 29.81 14.17
CA PRO A 444 1.00 29.63 15.25
C PRO A 444 -0.45 29.52 14.74
N ALA A 445 -0.79 30.30 13.70
CA ALA A 445 -2.10 30.27 13.09
C ALA A 445 -2.32 28.96 12.30
N LEU A 446 -1.30 28.46 11.60
CA LEU A 446 -1.34 27.13 11.01
C LEU A 446 -1.58 26.04 12.07
N GLY A 447 -0.89 26.13 13.21
CA GLY A 447 -1.07 25.22 14.34
C GLY A 447 -2.50 25.25 14.90
N LEU A 448 -3.08 26.45 15.07
CA LEU A 448 -4.47 26.62 15.52
C LEU A 448 -5.46 26.02 14.52
N VAL A 449 -5.33 26.33 13.23
CA VAL A 449 -6.22 25.81 12.18
C VAL A 449 -6.12 24.28 12.10
N ALA A 450 -4.91 23.73 12.12
CA ALA A 450 -4.71 22.29 12.12
C ALA A 450 -5.28 21.63 13.39
N GLY A 451 -5.13 22.26 14.55
CA GLY A 451 -5.69 21.78 15.82
C GLY A 451 -7.23 21.78 15.83
N LEU A 452 -7.86 22.85 15.32
CA LEU A 452 -9.32 22.92 15.19
C LEU A 452 -9.86 21.87 14.20
N LEU A 453 -9.20 21.68 13.06
CA LEU A 453 -9.57 20.64 12.10
C LEU A 453 -9.37 19.24 12.66
N LEU A 454 -8.31 19.00 13.42
CA LEU A 454 -8.09 17.73 14.11
C LEU A 454 -9.18 17.46 15.15
N ALA A 455 -9.56 18.48 15.93
CA ALA A 455 -10.65 18.37 16.89
C ALA A 455 -12.00 18.09 16.21
N LEU A 456 -12.27 18.74 15.07
CA LEU A 456 -13.46 18.47 14.26
C LEU A 456 -13.46 17.04 13.71
N ILE A 457 -12.33 16.54 13.19
CA ILE A 457 -12.21 15.14 12.73
C ILE A 457 -12.46 14.19 13.90
N GLY A 458 -11.90 14.46 15.08
CA GLY A 458 -12.12 13.65 16.28
C GLY A 458 -13.59 13.66 16.73
N PHE A 459 -14.28 14.80 16.62
CA PHE A 459 -15.71 14.91 16.92
C PHE A 459 -16.59 14.18 15.90
N LEU A 460 -16.20 14.18 14.63
CA LEU A 460 -16.91 13.50 13.55
C LEU A 460 -16.59 12.00 13.45
N ALA A 461 -15.54 11.51 14.10
CA ALA A 461 -15.17 10.10 14.01
C ALA A 461 -16.16 9.24 14.81
N PRO A 462 -16.52 8.03 14.33
CA PRO A 462 -17.30 7.08 15.11
C PRO A 462 -16.50 6.62 16.34
N ALA A 463 -17.22 6.14 17.36
CA ALA A 463 -16.63 5.66 18.61
C ALA A 463 -15.74 4.42 18.39
N GLU A 464 -16.12 3.56 17.44
CA GLU A 464 -15.34 2.39 17.07
C GLU A 464 -14.43 2.70 15.88
N VAL A 465 -13.14 2.42 16.04
CA VAL A 465 -12.14 2.57 14.98
C VAL A 465 -11.82 1.21 14.40
N THR A 466 -12.21 0.99 13.15
CA THR A 466 -11.91 -0.27 12.48
C THR A 466 -10.40 -0.44 12.25
N PRO A 467 -9.86 -1.67 12.41
CA PRO A 467 -8.46 -1.95 12.13
C PRO A 467 -8.05 -1.49 10.73
N PHE A 468 -6.77 -1.19 10.55
CA PHE A 468 -6.24 -0.88 9.23
C PHE A 468 -6.29 -2.11 8.33
N ILE A 469 -6.83 -1.98 7.12
CA ILE A 469 -7.26 -3.12 6.30
C ILE A 469 -6.10 -4.06 5.94
N TYR A 470 -4.90 -3.51 5.70
CA TYR A 470 -3.72 -4.30 5.34
C TYR A 470 -3.08 -5.05 6.53
N PHE A 471 -3.58 -4.90 7.75
CA PHE A 471 -3.14 -5.72 8.89
C PHE A 471 -3.99 -6.98 9.07
N GLN A 472 -5.07 -7.12 8.28
CA GLN A 472 -5.97 -8.26 8.36
C GLN A 472 -5.61 -9.39 7.38
N PHE A 473 -4.58 -9.22 6.54
CA PHE A 473 -4.23 -10.15 5.45
C PHE A 473 -2.79 -10.69 5.49
#